data_AF-A0A356XF34-F1
#
_entry.id   AF-A0A356XF34-F1
#
_cell.length_a   1.000
_cell.length_b   1.000
_cell.length_c   1.000
_cell.angle_alpha   90.00
_cell.angle_beta   90.00
_cell.angle_gamma   90.00
#
_symmetry.space_group_name_H-M   'P 1'
#
loop_
_entity.id
_entity.type
_entity.pdbx_description
1 polymer ?
#
loop_
_entity_poly.entity_id
_entity_poly.type
_entity_poly.pdbx_seq_one_letter_code
_entity_poly.pdbx_strand_id
1 'polypeptide(L)'
;MTSFEADLEKFPHGLAGFRKDLTELGLEQLLVWHTFSGYWSGMSPKVYGEYGVKERNYLIPPRHLAAGNGDRPESGPDEGLDTTGVGKRFYPMNLTKKQTGLSYMQFGRLMHDFHYYLARQGVDGVKIDAMTWIEGYATGQGGMDALAGTMMQALETSAIDCLNGNLLCCSSCSNSILFHSGAGTTVTRTSTDFFPNRPETHGEHILTNVHTSFWMGQVIYPDWDMFQSGHPAGLFHAAARAISGGPVYTTDEPGKEDPEVIRKVRLGDGRVALCTHHARICEDSLFVDPFLNRDLVKIFNFNPCGQVIGIFNCSWPGAGENAEGNGAAAGLVAGATGSAAEAAASPDMHISGRIRLKDVHGLPDGQYAVHINGETGITLMDADSGMDITLPPLGFRICTLAPVTDGFAPIGLIKMFNPGGTVAEVYRNRTGASVFVKLLDGGEFLAYSTSRPRQVLLSGMELAWDYDPETGSLRVQVPGQGDHLLEIFQPV
;
A
#
# COMPACT_ATOMS: atom_id res chain seq x y z
N MET A 1 23.58 -11.14 12.97
CA MET A 1 23.34 -10.34 14.19
C MET A 1 24.34 -10.74 15.27
N THR A 2 25.07 -9.77 15.82
CA THR A 2 26.11 -9.98 16.84
C THR A 2 25.88 -9.18 18.13
N SER A 3 24.88 -8.30 18.14
CA SER A 3 24.41 -7.55 19.31
C SER A 3 22.93 -7.22 19.10
N PHE A 4 22.17 -7.01 20.18
CA PHE A 4 20.86 -6.35 20.13
C PHE A 4 21.02 -4.84 19.98
N GLU A 5 22.18 -4.30 20.37
CA GLU A 5 22.47 -2.88 20.31
C GLU A 5 22.66 -2.38 18.88
N ALA A 6 22.35 -1.09 18.70
CA ALA A 6 22.61 -0.40 17.45
C ALA A 6 24.13 -0.26 17.22
N ASP A 7 24.53 -0.22 15.96
CA ASP A 7 25.90 0.08 15.57
C ASP A 7 26.27 1.51 16.00
N LEU A 8 27.22 1.64 16.94
CA LEU A 8 27.61 2.93 17.51
C LEU A 8 28.37 3.84 16.53
N GLU A 9 28.90 3.31 15.42
CA GLU A 9 29.46 4.17 14.36
C GLU A 9 28.35 4.89 13.61
N LYS A 10 27.19 4.23 13.42
CA LYS A 10 26.02 4.80 12.74
C LYS A 10 25.09 5.55 13.70
N PHE A 11 25.01 5.10 14.95
CA PHE A 11 24.17 5.64 16.00
C PHE A 11 25.03 5.96 17.24
N PRO A 12 25.77 7.08 17.24
CA PRO A 12 26.72 7.40 18.31
C PRO A 12 26.12 7.49 19.72
N HIS A 13 24.81 7.72 19.81
CA HIS A 13 24.05 7.79 21.06
C HIS A 13 23.10 6.59 21.26
N GLY A 14 23.33 5.52 20.50
CA GLY A 14 22.46 4.35 20.47
C GLY A 14 21.05 4.65 19.94
N LEU A 15 20.18 3.66 20.05
CA LEU A 15 18.81 3.74 19.54
C LEU A 15 17.92 4.67 20.37
N ALA A 16 18.13 4.71 21.70
CA ALA A 16 17.42 5.64 22.57
C ALA A 16 17.77 7.11 22.28
N GLY A 17 19.04 7.41 21.97
CA GLY A 17 19.44 8.74 21.51
C GLY A 17 18.76 9.10 20.20
N PHE A 18 18.77 8.18 19.23
CA PHE A 18 18.07 8.39 17.96
C PHE A 18 16.56 8.61 18.13
N ARG A 19 15.87 7.82 18.97
CA ARG A 19 14.45 8.05 19.30
C ARG A 19 14.22 9.45 19.87
N LYS A 20 15.09 9.93 20.76
CA LYS A 20 14.98 11.29 21.32
C LYS A 20 15.06 12.33 20.22
N ASP A 21 16.01 12.22 19.31
CA ASP A 21 16.18 13.14 18.17
C ASP A 21 14.92 13.14 17.27
N LEU A 22 14.35 11.97 16.97
CA LEU A 22 13.12 11.87 16.17
C LEU A 22 11.90 12.50 16.88
N THR A 23 11.76 12.32 18.19
CA THR A 23 10.67 12.94 18.96
C THR A 23 10.81 14.46 19.02
N GLU A 24 12.03 15.00 19.09
CA GLU A 24 12.28 16.45 18.98
C GLU A 24 11.89 17.01 17.61
N LEU A 25 11.95 16.19 16.56
CA LEU A 25 11.47 16.51 15.21
C LEU A 25 9.95 16.31 15.03
N GLY A 26 9.25 15.87 16.07
CA GLY A 26 7.79 15.65 16.07
C GLY A 26 7.35 14.29 15.51
N LEU A 27 8.25 13.32 15.37
CA LEU A 27 7.87 11.96 15.01
C LEU A 27 7.35 11.21 16.24
N GLU A 28 6.13 10.68 16.10
CA GLU A 28 5.41 10.03 17.20
C GLU A 28 5.81 8.57 17.40
N GLN A 29 6.12 7.87 16.31
CA GLN A 29 6.40 6.44 16.32
C GLN A 29 7.72 6.11 15.61
N LEU A 30 8.44 5.12 16.15
CA LEU A 30 9.65 4.54 15.59
C LEU A 30 9.49 3.03 15.46
N LEU A 31 9.56 2.52 14.23
CA LEU A 31 9.58 1.08 13.95
C LEU A 31 10.98 0.65 13.50
N VAL A 32 11.37 -0.58 13.87
CA VAL A 32 12.66 -1.16 13.48
C VAL A 32 12.46 -2.39 12.60
N TRP A 33 13.23 -2.47 11.51
CA TRP A 33 13.25 -3.63 10.63
C TRP A 33 14.25 -4.69 11.12
N HIS A 34 13.87 -5.97 11.05
CA HIS A 34 14.80 -7.09 11.15
C HIS A 34 14.28 -8.32 10.38
N THR A 35 15.15 -9.30 10.10
CA THR A 35 14.70 -10.55 9.46
C THR A 35 14.08 -11.49 10.49
N PHE A 36 13.25 -12.43 10.04
CA PHE A 36 12.57 -13.38 10.92
C PHE A 36 13.54 -14.25 11.74
N SER A 37 14.77 -14.42 11.26
CA SER A 37 15.85 -15.15 11.95
C SER A 37 17.01 -14.24 12.38
N GLY A 38 16.75 -12.96 12.65
CA GLY A 38 17.70 -11.98 13.14
C GLY A 38 18.18 -11.02 12.04
N TYR A 39 19.32 -11.34 11.42
CA TYR A 39 19.81 -10.60 10.24
C TYR A 39 20.03 -11.56 9.07
N TRP A 40 20.44 -11.07 7.90
CA TRP A 40 20.57 -11.86 6.67
C TRP A 40 21.30 -13.20 6.84
N SER A 41 22.38 -13.25 7.62
CA SER A 41 23.15 -14.49 7.87
C SER A 41 22.79 -15.21 9.18
N GLY A 42 21.69 -14.81 9.82
CA GLY A 42 21.26 -15.30 11.13
C GLY A 42 21.92 -14.56 12.30
N MET A 43 22.16 -15.26 13.40
CA MET A 43 22.62 -14.74 14.69
C MET A 43 23.90 -15.44 15.14
N SER A 44 24.84 -14.72 15.75
CA SER A 44 26.12 -15.29 16.18
C SER A 44 25.94 -16.36 17.28
N PRO A 45 26.39 -17.62 17.09
CA PRO A 45 26.34 -18.66 18.13
C PRO A 45 27.22 -18.32 19.33
N LYS A 46 28.29 -17.53 19.12
CA LYS A 46 29.17 -17.07 20.19
C LYS A 46 28.44 -16.13 21.16
N VAL A 47 27.51 -15.33 20.66
CA VAL A 47 26.77 -14.34 21.43
C VAL A 47 25.46 -14.92 21.95
N TYR A 48 24.73 -15.64 21.09
CA TYR A 48 23.37 -16.10 21.37
C TYR A 48 23.28 -17.61 21.61
N GLY A 49 24.39 -18.26 21.96
CA GLY A 49 24.44 -19.70 22.22
C GLY A 49 23.50 -20.16 23.33
N GLU A 50 23.23 -19.30 24.31
CA GLU A 50 22.27 -19.55 25.39
C GLU A 50 20.82 -19.71 24.87
N TYR A 51 20.47 -19.05 23.76
CA TYR A 51 19.21 -19.20 23.04
C TYR A 51 19.22 -20.39 22.07
N GLY A 52 20.21 -21.28 22.20
CA GLY A 52 20.33 -22.46 21.36
C GLY A 52 20.72 -22.13 19.90
N VAL A 53 21.26 -20.94 19.65
CA VAL A 53 21.83 -20.58 18.34
C VAL A 53 23.11 -21.38 18.12
N LYS A 54 23.16 -22.10 17.00
CA LYS A 54 24.29 -22.99 16.64
C LYS A 54 24.58 -22.87 15.15
N GLU A 55 25.79 -23.23 14.74
CA GLU A 55 26.06 -23.39 13.31
C GLU A 55 25.17 -24.51 12.74
N ARG A 56 24.57 -24.24 11.57
CA ARG A 56 23.78 -25.20 10.80
C ARG A 56 24.06 -25.07 9.32
N ASN A 57 24.08 -26.22 8.66
CA ASN A 57 24.01 -26.29 7.21
C ASN A 57 22.54 -26.43 6.84
N TYR A 58 22.00 -25.39 6.21
CA TYR A 58 20.63 -25.44 5.72
C TYR A 58 20.58 -26.16 4.38
N LEU A 59 19.54 -26.97 4.21
CA LEU A 59 19.28 -27.69 2.98
C LEU A 59 18.35 -26.84 2.13
N ILE A 60 18.93 -25.81 1.51
CA ILE A 60 18.22 -24.99 0.55
C ILE A 60 17.86 -25.89 -0.65
N PRO A 61 16.57 -26.02 -1.02
CA PRO A 61 16.19 -26.88 -2.12
C PRO A 61 16.93 -26.47 -3.41
N PRO A 62 17.45 -27.42 -4.21
CA PRO A 62 18.30 -27.11 -5.37
C PRO A 62 17.69 -26.10 -6.35
N ARG A 63 16.37 -26.10 -6.51
CA ARG A 63 15.62 -25.13 -7.33
C ARG A 63 15.83 -23.66 -6.93
N HIS A 64 16.24 -23.39 -5.69
CA HIS A 64 16.49 -22.05 -5.16
C HIS A 64 17.97 -21.63 -5.17
N LEU A 65 18.89 -22.54 -5.52
CA LEU A 65 20.33 -22.29 -5.53
C LEU A 65 20.83 -21.68 -6.86
N ALA A 66 19.95 -21.44 -7.81
CA ALA A 66 20.27 -20.93 -9.13
C ALA A 66 20.32 -19.39 -9.18
N ALA A 67 21.31 -18.76 -8.53
CA ALA A 67 21.76 -17.39 -8.84
C ALA A 67 23.04 -17.02 -8.05
N GLY A 68 24.17 -17.63 -8.42
CA GLY A 68 25.48 -17.21 -7.94
C GLY A 68 26.45 -16.79 -9.04
N ASN A 69 26.27 -17.31 -10.25
CA ASN A 69 27.07 -16.98 -11.42
C ASN A 69 26.12 -16.74 -12.59
N GLY A 70 26.43 -15.79 -13.45
CA GLY A 70 25.66 -15.43 -14.64
C GLY A 70 25.63 -16.48 -15.75
N ASP A 71 25.46 -17.76 -15.43
CA ASP A 71 25.28 -18.84 -16.41
C ASP A 71 24.01 -19.64 -16.10
N ARG A 72 23.02 -19.51 -16.98
CA ARG A 72 21.89 -20.44 -17.08
C ARG A 72 22.42 -21.83 -17.47
N PRO A 73 21.87 -22.94 -16.94
CA PRO A 73 21.73 -24.13 -17.76
C PRO A 73 20.57 -23.89 -18.73
N GLU A 74 20.87 -23.93 -20.02
CA GLU A 74 19.87 -23.98 -21.08
C GLU A 74 19.01 -25.25 -20.93
N SER A 75 17.72 -25.10 -21.22
CA SER A 75 16.77 -26.18 -21.52
C SER A 75 16.52 -27.22 -20.42
N GLY A 76 15.48 -26.98 -19.63
CA GLY A 76 14.77 -28.02 -18.88
C GLY A 76 13.32 -27.58 -18.65
N PRO A 77 12.32 -28.44 -18.90
CA PRO A 77 10.92 -28.10 -18.69
C PRO A 77 10.65 -28.20 -17.18
N ASP A 78 10.65 -27.06 -16.50
CA ASP A 78 10.02 -26.96 -15.18
C ASP A 78 8.89 -25.93 -15.27
N GLU A 79 7.92 -26.30 -16.11
CA GLU A 79 6.57 -25.77 -16.16
C GLU A 79 5.84 -26.19 -14.88
N GLY A 80 6.15 -25.50 -13.78
CA GLY A 80 5.40 -25.56 -12.56
C GLY A 80 5.11 -24.15 -12.10
N LEU A 81 3.83 -23.85 -11.84
CA LEU A 81 3.41 -22.68 -11.05
C LEU A 81 4.40 -22.52 -9.89
N ASP A 82 4.94 -21.32 -9.73
CA ASP A 82 5.81 -21.01 -8.59
C ASP A 82 4.98 -21.08 -7.30
N THR A 83 4.95 -22.26 -6.70
CA THR A 83 4.25 -22.56 -5.44
C THR A 83 5.15 -22.32 -4.23
N THR A 84 6.32 -21.72 -4.43
CA THR A 84 7.32 -21.55 -3.39
C THR A 84 7.03 -20.29 -2.57
N GLY A 85 7.28 -20.36 -1.25
CA GLY A 85 7.10 -19.19 -0.39
C GLY A 85 8.13 -18.09 -0.66
N VAL A 86 9.27 -18.47 -1.25
CA VAL A 86 10.37 -17.59 -1.63
C VAL A 86 10.58 -17.77 -3.12
N GLY A 87 10.16 -16.79 -3.93
CA GLY A 87 10.28 -16.86 -5.38
C GLY A 87 11.68 -17.30 -5.84
N LYS A 88 11.77 -17.91 -7.03
CA LYS A 88 12.92 -18.69 -7.57
C LYS A 88 14.34 -18.08 -7.46
N ARG A 89 14.52 -16.85 -6.97
CA ARG A 89 15.77 -16.06 -7.00
C ARG A 89 16.19 -15.35 -5.70
N PHE A 90 15.55 -15.64 -4.56
CA PHE A 90 15.66 -14.75 -3.40
C PHE A 90 16.45 -15.32 -2.19
N TYR A 91 17.12 -16.47 -2.32
CA TYR A 91 18.08 -16.93 -1.30
C TYR A 91 19.48 -16.37 -1.57
N PRO A 92 20.05 -15.50 -0.72
CA PRO A 92 21.42 -15.03 -0.91
C PRO A 92 22.40 -16.21 -0.91
N MET A 93 23.35 -16.25 -1.85
CA MET A 93 24.40 -17.28 -1.90
C MET A 93 25.24 -17.37 -0.61
N ASN A 94 25.28 -16.30 0.18
CA ASN A 94 25.93 -16.30 1.49
C ASN A 94 25.21 -17.20 2.51
N LEU A 95 23.93 -17.53 2.28
CA LEU A 95 23.23 -18.57 3.03
C LEU A 95 23.84 -19.97 2.76
N THR A 96 24.49 -20.21 1.63
CA THR A 96 25.05 -21.55 1.34
C THR A 96 26.36 -21.86 2.06
N LYS A 97 27.07 -20.85 2.60
CA LYS A 97 28.50 -20.98 2.94
C LYS A 97 28.84 -21.16 4.42
N LYS A 98 27.96 -20.75 5.34
CA LYS A 98 28.02 -20.97 6.80
C LYS A 98 26.87 -20.20 7.42
N GLN A 99 25.93 -20.89 8.06
CA GLN A 99 24.80 -20.23 8.69
C GLN A 99 24.64 -20.65 10.14
N THR A 100 23.79 -19.89 10.81
CA THR A 100 23.47 -20.08 12.21
C THR A 100 21.99 -20.39 12.29
N GLY A 101 21.66 -21.59 12.76
CA GLY A 101 20.30 -21.99 13.05
C GLY A 101 19.96 -21.74 14.50
N LEU A 102 18.75 -21.26 14.73
CA LEU A 102 18.20 -21.09 16.06
C LEU A 102 17.45 -22.37 16.46
N SER A 103 17.58 -22.80 17.72
CA SER A 103 16.71 -23.85 18.27
C SER A 103 15.33 -23.25 18.46
N TYR A 104 14.36 -23.68 17.66
CA TYR A 104 13.04 -23.04 17.62
C TYR A 104 12.25 -23.11 18.93
N MET A 105 12.62 -24.02 19.84
CA MET A 105 12.11 -24.05 21.23
C MET A 105 12.50 -22.82 22.06
N GLN A 106 13.61 -22.16 21.70
CA GLN A 106 14.13 -20.95 22.37
C GLN A 106 13.88 -19.67 21.55
N PHE A 107 13.24 -19.80 20.38
CA PHE A 107 12.94 -18.66 19.49
C PHE A 107 12.05 -17.64 20.17
N GLY A 108 11.00 -18.09 20.88
CA GLY A 108 10.13 -17.21 21.64
C GLY A 108 10.87 -16.39 22.69
N ARG A 109 11.76 -17.02 23.48
CA ARG A 109 12.56 -16.30 24.48
C ARG A 109 13.46 -15.26 23.81
N LEU A 110 14.14 -15.63 22.73
CA LEU A 110 15.00 -14.69 22.01
C LEU A 110 14.22 -13.51 21.43
N MET A 111 13.09 -13.76 20.78
CA MET A 111 12.26 -12.68 20.20
C MET A 111 11.70 -11.77 21.28
N HIS A 112 11.23 -12.35 22.39
CA HIS A 112 10.77 -11.57 23.54
C HIS A 112 11.89 -10.71 24.12
N ASP A 113 13.07 -11.26 24.41
CA ASP A 113 14.18 -10.48 24.98
C ASP A 113 14.68 -9.40 24.02
N PHE A 114 14.69 -9.67 22.71
CA PHE A 114 15.06 -8.67 21.70
C PHE A 114 14.02 -7.55 21.58
N HIS A 115 12.73 -7.89 21.45
CA HIS A 115 11.65 -6.88 21.38
C HIS A 115 11.51 -6.10 22.67
N TYR A 116 11.72 -6.73 23.83
CA TYR A 116 11.79 -6.07 25.12
C TYR A 116 12.94 -5.07 25.18
N TYR A 117 14.12 -5.45 24.68
CA TYR A 117 15.24 -4.52 24.54
C TYR A 117 14.87 -3.33 23.65
N LEU A 118 14.29 -3.55 22.46
CA LEU A 118 13.86 -2.50 21.53
C LEU A 118 12.86 -1.54 22.19
N ALA A 119 11.86 -2.08 22.88
CA ALA A 119 10.87 -1.30 23.62
C ALA A 119 11.53 -0.39 24.68
N ARG A 120 12.55 -0.90 25.39
CA ARG A 120 13.33 -0.09 26.35
C ARG A 120 14.17 1.00 25.69
N GLN A 121 14.47 0.90 24.40
CA GLN A 121 15.10 1.97 23.62
C GLN A 121 14.06 2.98 23.07
N GLY A 122 12.77 2.78 23.33
CA GLY A 122 11.70 3.59 22.78
C GLY A 122 11.43 3.25 21.31
N VAL A 123 11.45 1.97 20.94
CA VAL A 123 10.90 1.49 19.67
C VAL A 123 9.44 1.11 19.90
N ASP A 124 8.55 1.53 19.02
CA ASP A 124 7.11 1.32 19.14
C ASP A 124 6.63 0.08 18.38
N GLY A 125 7.41 -0.44 17.43
CA GLY A 125 7.02 -1.59 16.63
C GLY A 125 8.14 -2.16 15.75
N VAL A 126 7.85 -3.23 15.03
CA VAL A 126 8.83 -3.90 14.17
C VAL A 126 8.27 -4.26 12.79
N LYS A 127 9.16 -4.24 11.80
CA LYS A 127 8.94 -4.79 10.46
C LYS A 127 9.78 -6.06 10.30
N ILE A 128 9.12 -7.18 10.03
CA ILE A 128 9.76 -8.51 9.93
C ILE A 128 9.84 -8.93 8.47
N ASP A 129 11.02 -9.36 8.05
CA ASP A 129 11.29 -9.70 6.66
C ASP A 129 11.87 -11.10 6.51
N ALA A 130 11.98 -11.56 5.25
CA ALA A 130 12.49 -12.88 4.90
C ALA A 130 11.72 -14.03 5.60
N MET A 131 10.43 -13.84 5.87
CA MET A 131 9.65 -14.79 6.67
C MET A 131 9.51 -16.15 5.98
N THR A 132 9.36 -16.14 4.66
CA THR A 132 9.26 -17.37 3.86
C THR A 132 10.57 -18.13 3.67
N TRP A 133 11.73 -17.57 4.07
CA TRP A 133 13.02 -18.29 4.05
C TRP A 133 13.03 -19.49 4.98
N ILE A 134 12.04 -19.58 5.86
CA ILE A 134 11.72 -20.75 6.67
C ILE A 134 11.65 -22.06 5.87
N GLU A 135 11.31 -22.03 4.58
CA GLU A 135 11.34 -23.21 3.69
C GLU A 135 12.74 -23.85 3.64
N GLY A 136 13.80 -23.05 3.52
CA GLY A 136 15.19 -23.53 3.57
C GLY A 136 15.63 -23.95 4.97
N TYR A 137 14.88 -23.57 6.01
CA TYR A 137 15.23 -23.78 7.42
C TYR A 137 14.53 -24.96 8.09
N ALA A 138 13.41 -25.40 7.51
CA ALA A 138 12.50 -26.37 8.11
C ALA A 138 13.00 -27.82 8.10
N THR A 139 14.07 -28.13 7.36
CA THR A 139 14.55 -29.52 7.25
C THR A 139 14.97 -30.06 8.61
N GLY A 140 14.40 -31.21 9.00
CA GLY A 140 14.64 -31.83 10.29
C GLY A 140 13.98 -31.12 11.48
N GLN A 141 13.03 -30.21 11.23
CA GLN A 141 12.30 -29.43 12.26
C GLN A 141 10.78 -29.67 12.25
N GLY A 142 10.33 -30.80 11.70
CA GLY A 142 8.90 -31.12 11.61
C GLY A 142 8.17 -30.57 10.37
N GLY A 143 8.89 -29.89 9.48
CA GLY A 143 8.35 -29.34 8.23
C GLY A 143 8.05 -27.84 8.33
N MET A 144 7.76 -27.24 7.17
CA MET A 144 7.58 -25.79 7.03
C MET A 144 6.43 -25.26 7.88
N ASP A 145 5.29 -25.95 7.89
CA ASP A 145 4.08 -25.48 8.57
C ASP A 145 4.22 -25.50 10.09
N ALA A 146 4.66 -26.62 10.68
CA ALA A 146 4.86 -26.73 12.13
C ALA A 146 5.87 -25.69 12.64
N LEU A 147 6.91 -25.42 11.84
CA LEU A 147 7.91 -24.42 12.15
C LEU A 147 7.34 -22.99 12.03
N ALA A 148 6.60 -22.70 10.96
CA ALA A 148 5.91 -21.43 10.74
C ALA A 148 4.95 -21.12 11.90
N GLY A 149 4.13 -22.09 12.33
CA GLY A 149 3.21 -21.93 13.45
C GLY A 149 3.94 -21.56 14.75
N THR A 150 5.03 -22.26 15.06
CA THR A 150 5.82 -21.96 16.27
C THR A 150 6.45 -20.58 16.22
N MET A 151 7.04 -20.20 15.08
CA MET A 151 7.72 -18.92 14.94
C MET A 151 6.73 -17.74 14.87
N MET A 152 5.59 -17.90 14.19
CA MET A 152 4.55 -16.87 14.13
C MET A 152 3.95 -16.61 15.51
N GLN A 153 3.59 -17.67 16.25
CA GLN A 153 3.07 -17.51 17.60
C GLN A 153 4.06 -16.77 18.51
N ALA A 154 5.33 -17.14 18.45
CA ALA A 154 6.39 -16.49 19.21
C ALA A 154 6.56 -15.01 18.85
N LEU A 155 6.55 -14.69 17.55
CA LEU A 155 6.69 -13.32 17.04
C LEU A 155 5.50 -12.43 17.43
N GLU A 156 4.28 -12.93 17.28
CA GLU A 156 3.07 -12.21 17.68
C GLU A 156 3.06 -11.98 19.19
N THR A 157 3.39 -13.00 19.97
CA THR A 157 3.45 -12.88 21.44
C THR A 157 4.46 -11.80 21.85
N SER A 158 5.68 -11.82 21.31
CA SER A 158 6.68 -10.81 21.65
C SER A 158 6.29 -9.40 21.20
N ALA A 159 5.67 -9.26 20.03
CA ALA A 159 5.19 -7.97 19.55
C ALA A 159 4.02 -7.44 20.39
N ILE A 160 3.07 -8.29 20.79
CA ILE A 160 1.98 -7.91 21.69
C ILE A 160 2.52 -7.47 23.05
N ASP A 161 3.38 -8.28 23.65
CA ASP A 161 3.87 -8.06 25.01
C ASP A 161 4.81 -6.85 25.12
N CYS A 162 5.64 -6.62 24.09
CA CYS A 162 6.70 -5.61 24.15
C CYS A 162 6.40 -4.34 23.34
N LEU A 163 5.60 -4.43 22.28
CA LEU A 163 5.48 -3.41 21.24
C LEU A 163 4.02 -3.06 20.91
N ASN A 164 3.08 -3.31 21.84
CA ASN A 164 1.64 -3.06 21.67
C ASN A 164 1.02 -3.72 20.42
N GLY A 165 1.61 -4.80 19.93
CA GLY A 165 1.16 -5.48 18.71
C GLY A 165 1.51 -4.77 17.41
N ASN A 166 2.36 -3.73 17.44
CA ASN A 166 2.81 -3.02 16.23
C ASN A 166 3.80 -3.89 15.44
N LEU A 167 3.25 -4.75 14.59
CA LEU A 167 3.97 -5.72 13.78
C LEU A 167 3.57 -5.60 12.31
N LEU A 168 4.57 -5.40 11.45
CA LEU A 168 4.44 -5.44 10.00
C LEU A 168 5.20 -6.65 9.45
N CYS A 169 4.49 -7.52 8.73
CA CYS A 169 5.06 -8.73 8.14
C CYS A 169 5.37 -8.53 6.64
N CYS A 170 6.55 -8.95 6.21
CA CYS A 170 7.02 -8.91 4.83
C CYS A 170 7.53 -10.26 4.39
N SER A 171 7.48 -10.52 3.08
CA SER A 171 7.79 -11.83 2.53
C SER A 171 6.98 -12.92 3.25
N SER A 172 5.70 -12.64 3.54
CA SER A 172 4.83 -13.40 4.44
C SER A 172 3.56 -13.93 3.77
N CYS A 173 3.38 -13.70 2.47
CA CYS A 173 2.18 -14.13 1.75
C CYS A 173 2.12 -15.65 1.43
N SER A 174 2.99 -16.48 2.01
CA SER A 174 2.85 -17.93 1.87
C SER A 174 1.70 -18.45 2.72
N ASN A 175 1.04 -19.52 2.25
CA ASN A 175 -0.03 -20.18 2.99
C ASN A 175 0.40 -20.56 4.41
N SER A 176 1.62 -21.10 4.58
CA SER A 176 2.14 -21.48 5.89
C SER A 176 2.23 -20.30 6.86
N ILE A 177 2.59 -19.10 6.40
CA ILE A 177 2.66 -17.92 7.28
C ILE A 177 1.27 -17.33 7.49
N LEU A 178 0.47 -17.19 6.42
CA LEU A 178 -0.86 -16.59 6.48
C LEU A 178 -1.83 -17.39 7.35
N PHE A 179 -1.89 -18.72 7.23
CA PHE A 179 -2.78 -19.55 8.05
C PHE A 179 -2.33 -19.67 9.52
N HIS A 180 -1.08 -19.31 9.82
CA HIS A 180 -0.55 -19.22 11.17
C HIS A 180 -0.51 -17.79 11.71
N SER A 181 -0.91 -16.80 10.91
CA SER A 181 -1.09 -15.42 11.37
C SER A 181 -2.38 -15.35 12.19
N GLY A 182 -2.26 -14.92 13.44
CA GLY A 182 -3.37 -14.78 14.38
C GLY A 182 -3.85 -13.33 14.48
N ALA A 183 -4.71 -13.07 15.48
CA ALA A 183 -5.23 -11.73 15.76
C ALA A 183 -4.15 -10.70 16.13
N GLY A 184 -2.90 -11.14 16.38
CA GLY A 184 -1.76 -10.29 16.70
C GLY A 184 -1.01 -9.72 15.48
N THR A 185 -1.24 -10.24 14.27
CA THR A 185 -0.62 -9.75 13.03
C THR A 185 -1.70 -9.22 12.10
N THR A 186 -1.71 -7.92 11.82
CA THR A 186 -2.66 -7.36 10.85
C THR A 186 -1.95 -6.91 9.60
N VAL A 187 -0.84 -6.17 9.68
CA VAL A 187 -0.24 -5.54 8.51
C VAL A 187 0.71 -6.48 7.76
N THR A 188 0.40 -6.80 6.50
CA THR A 188 1.23 -7.68 5.66
C THR A 188 1.51 -7.02 4.31
N ARG A 189 2.78 -6.92 3.94
CA ARG A 189 3.18 -6.44 2.61
C ARG A 189 2.71 -7.41 1.54
N THR A 190 1.91 -6.92 0.60
CA THR A 190 1.21 -7.73 -0.41
C THR A 190 1.89 -7.75 -1.78
N SER A 191 3.17 -7.38 -1.84
CA SER A 191 3.99 -7.41 -3.05
C SER A 191 5.43 -7.83 -2.79
N THR A 192 6.16 -8.03 -3.88
CA THR A 192 7.62 -7.91 -3.91
C THR A 192 8.06 -6.48 -3.60
N ASP A 193 9.36 -6.27 -3.43
CA ASP A 193 9.92 -4.96 -3.12
C ASP A 193 9.64 -3.96 -4.25
N PHE A 194 9.41 -2.69 -3.89
CA PHE A 194 9.45 -1.59 -4.84
C PHE A 194 10.86 -1.42 -5.44
N PHE A 195 10.97 -1.55 -6.78
CA PHE A 195 12.23 -1.37 -7.51
C PHE A 195 12.22 -0.05 -8.31
N PRO A 196 12.79 1.07 -7.80
CA PRO A 196 12.72 2.37 -8.48
C PRO A 196 13.38 2.36 -9.86
N ASN A 197 14.50 1.64 -10.00
CA ASN A 197 15.28 1.62 -11.24
C ASN A 197 14.78 0.61 -12.28
N ARG A 198 13.57 0.06 -12.10
CA ARG A 198 12.99 -1.01 -12.94
C ARG A 198 11.57 -0.65 -13.35
N PRO A 199 11.42 0.25 -14.33
CA PRO A 199 10.13 0.83 -14.63
C PRO A 199 9.08 -0.18 -15.11
N GLU A 200 9.53 -1.30 -15.69
CA GLU A 200 8.68 -2.43 -16.10
C GLU A 200 7.93 -3.08 -14.92
N THR A 201 8.42 -2.88 -13.69
CA THR A 201 7.84 -3.50 -12.47
C THR A 201 6.77 -2.62 -11.80
N HIS A 202 6.64 -1.33 -12.14
CA HIS A 202 5.72 -0.43 -11.43
C HIS A 202 4.25 -0.81 -11.60
N GLY A 203 3.85 -1.16 -12.82
CA GLY A 203 2.50 -1.64 -13.10
C GLY A 203 2.23 -3.01 -12.45
N GLU A 204 3.22 -3.90 -12.49
CA GLU A 204 3.17 -5.22 -11.83
C GLU A 204 2.97 -5.05 -10.33
N HIS A 205 3.68 -4.10 -9.71
CA HIS A 205 3.56 -3.81 -8.28
C HIS A 205 2.14 -3.45 -7.87
N ILE A 206 1.43 -2.60 -8.62
CA ILE A 206 0.03 -2.28 -8.33
C ILE A 206 -0.86 -3.49 -8.56
N LEU A 207 -0.66 -4.21 -9.66
CA LEU A 207 -1.46 -5.39 -10.00
C LEU A 207 -1.32 -6.48 -8.92
N THR A 208 -0.10 -6.83 -8.53
CA THR A 208 0.17 -7.81 -7.45
C THR A 208 -0.51 -7.39 -6.15
N ASN A 209 -0.40 -6.12 -5.76
CA ASN A 209 -1.00 -5.63 -4.53
C ASN A 209 -2.53 -5.70 -4.55
N VAL A 210 -3.18 -5.27 -5.63
CA VAL A 210 -4.65 -5.28 -5.69
C VAL A 210 -5.21 -6.70 -5.78
N HIS A 211 -4.55 -7.61 -6.52
CA HIS A 211 -4.94 -9.02 -6.56
C HIS A 211 -4.78 -9.68 -5.21
N THR A 212 -3.65 -9.47 -4.54
CA THR A 212 -3.41 -10.04 -3.21
C THR A 212 -4.38 -9.47 -2.19
N SER A 213 -4.67 -8.17 -2.26
CA SER A 213 -5.69 -7.52 -1.42
C SER A 213 -7.09 -8.11 -1.66
N PHE A 214 -7.45 -8.39 -2.92
CA PHE A 214 -8.72 -9.05 -3.25
C PHE A 214 -8.84 -10.44 -2.64
N TRP A 215 -7.76 -11.24 -2.68
CA TRP A 215 -7.77 -12.63 -2.15
C TRP A 215 -7.61 -12.70 -0.63
N MET A 216 -6.74 -11.88 -0.06
CA MET A 216 -6.27 -12.02 1.33
C MET A 216 -6.70 -10.88 2.25
N GLY A 217 -7.29 -9.80 1.74
CA GLY A 217 -7.66 -8.63 2.56
C GLY A 217 -8.71 -8.88 3.65
N GLN A 218 -9.38 -10.04 3.63
CA GLN A 218 -10.27 -10.49 4.72
C GLN A 218 -9.52 -11.16 5.88
N VAL A 219 -8.24 -11.50 5.67
CA VAL A 219 -7.37 -12.20 6.63
C VAL A 219 -6.25 -11.28 7.11
N ILE A 220 -5.75 -10.40 6.23
CA ILE A 220 -4.68 -9.45 6.52
C ILE A 220 -5.13 -8.02 6.22
N TYR A 221 -4.46 -7.05 6.83
CA TYR A 221 -4.46 -5.64 6.46
C TYR A 221 -3.36 -5.41 5.40
N PRO A 222 -3.72 -5.21 4.12
CA PRO A 222 -2.73 -5.16 3.04
C PRO A 222 -1.86 -3.91 3.11
N ASP A 223 -0.55 -4.12 3.07
CA ASP A 223 0.44 -3.07 2.91
C ASP A 223 1.00 -3.09 1.48
N TRP A 224 0.79 -1.98 0.77
CA TRP A 224 1.15 -1.87 -0.65
C TRP A 224 2.62 -1.50 -0.87
N ASP A 225 3.43 -1.51 0.20
CA ASP A 225 4.85 -1.17 0.23
C ASP A 225 5.13 0.33 0.00
N MET A 226 6.34 0.72 0.39
CA MET A 226 6.88 2.06 0.18
C MET A 226 6.88 2.49 -1.28
N PHE A 227 7.01 3.80 -1.48
CA PHE A 227 7.34 4.39 -2.78
C PHE A 227 8.24 5.62 -2.58
N GLN A 228 8.80 6.14 -3.67
CA GLN A 228 9.55 7.39 -3.66
C GLN A 228 8.69 8.50 -4.27
N SER A 229 8.40 9.54 -3.49
CA SER A 229 7.57 10.66 -3.89
C SER A 229 8.19 11.48 -5.02
N GLY A 230 9.50 11.71 -4.99
CA GLY A 230 10.23 12.44 -6.05
C GLY A 230 10.62 11.60 -7.26
N HIS A 231 10.23 10.33 -7.31
CA HIS A 231 10.48 9.47 -8.46
C HIS A 231 9.58 9.86 -9.65
N PRO A 232 9.99 9.65 -10.92
CA PRO A 232 9.13 9.87 -12.07
C PRO A 232 7.78 9.12 -12.02
N ALA A 233 7.74 7.96 -11.37
CA ALA A 233 6.51 7.19 -11.10
C ALA A 233 5.86 7.53 -9.74
N GLY A 234 6.33 8.55 -9.02
CA GLY A 234 5.91 8.90 -7.67
C GLY A 234 4.42 9.22 -7.57
N LEU A 235 3.87 10.00 -8.51
CA LEU A 235 2.44 10.29 -8.59
C LEU A 235 1.60 9.02 -8.79
N PHE A 236 2.05 8.11 -9.66
CA PHE A 236 1.36 6.85 -9.96
C PHE A 236 1.26 5.97 -8.71
N HIS A 237 2.37 5.81 -7.99
CA HIS A 237 2.40 5.07 -6.73
C HIS A 237 1.61 5.76 -5.62
N ALA A 238 1.75 7.08 -5.46
CA ALA A 238 1.04 7.84 -4.43
C ALA A 238 -0.48 7.75 -4.60
N ALA A 239 -0.99 7.85 -5.84
CA ALA A 239 -2.40 7.71 -6.15
C ALA A 239 -2.93 6.31 -5.79
N ALA A 240 -2.15 5.26 -6.07
CA ALA A 240 -2.50 3.89 -5.70
C ALA A 240 -2.58 3.70 -4.18
N ARG A 241 -1.62 4.26 -3.42
CA ARG A 241 -1.64 4.22 -1.94
C ARG A 241 -2.77 5.06 -1.34
N ALA A 242 -3.14 6.17 -1.98
CA ALA A 242 -4.25 7.01 -1.52
C ALA A 242 -5.60 6.29 -1.51
N ILE A 243 -5.75 5.23 -2.29
CA ILE A 243 -6.99 4.42 -2.36
C ILE A 243 -6.80 2.98 -1.85
N SER A 244 -5.60 2.59 -1.40
CA SER A 244 -5.31 1.21 -1.00
C SER A 244 -6.06 0.79 0.27
N GLY A 245 -6.32 1.76 1.15
CA GLY A 245 -6.86 1.54 2.49
C GLY A 245 -5.85 0.93 3.48
N GLY A 246 -4.57 0.82 3.09
CA GLY A 246 -3.46 0.35 3.91
C GLY A 246 -2.48 1.47 4.31
N PRO A 247 -1.35 1.13 4.95
CA PRO A 247 -0.35 2.11 5.33
C PRO A 247 0.24 2.86 4.14
N VAL A 248 0.69 4.09 4.37
CA VAL A 248 1.34 4.94 3.36
C VAL A 248 2.65 5.47 3.93
N TYR A 249 3.76 5.11 3.30
CA TYR A 249 5.08 5.57 3.71
C TYR A 249 5.99 5.71 2.49
N THR A 250 6.93 6.66 2.57
CA THR A 250 7.88 6.95 1.52
C THR A 250 9.29 6.46 1.88
N THR A 251 10.13 6.28 0.86
CA THR A 251 11.54 5.84 0.99
C THR A 251 12.47 6.74 0.17
N ASP A 252 12.09 8.02 0.04
CA ASP A 252 12.91 9.02 -0.61
C ASP A 252 14.25 9.18 0.12
N GLU A 253 15.33 9.37 -0.65
CA GLU A 253 16.56 9.87 -0.04
C GLU A 253 16.33 11.30 0.44
N PRO A 254 16.90 11.71 1.59
CA PRO A 254 16.74 13.07 2.11
C PRO A 254 17.07 14.15 1.06
N GLY A 255 16.13 15.06 0.82
CA GLY A 255 16.24 16.15 -0.15
C GLY A 255 15.82 15.78 -1.57
N LYS A 256 15.36 14.54 -1.81
CA LYS A 256 14.82 14.08 -3.10
C LYS A 256 13.31 13.88 -3.08
N GLU A 257 12.65 14.13 -1.96
CA GLU A 257 11.20 14.07 -1.85
C GLU A 257 10.50 15.11 -2.76
N ASP A 258 9.28 14.79 -3.19
CA ASP A 258 8.36 15.76 -3.78
C ASP A 258 7.28 16.15 -2.76
N PRO A 259 7.36 17.36 -2.16
CA PRO A 259 6.38 17.82 -1.18
C PRO A 259 4.96 17.93 -1.72
N GLU A 260 4.78 18.19 -3.02
CA GLU A 260 3.44 18.28 -3.63
C GLU A 260 2.79 16.91 -3.73
N VAL A 261 3.55 15.86 -4.04
CA VAL A 261 3.06 14.48 -4.01
C VAL A 261 2.64 14.10 -2.59
N ILE A 262 3.46 14.42 -1.59
CA ILE A 262 3.18 14.13 -0.17
C ILE A 262 1.92 14.87 0.30
N ARG A 263 1.76 16.16 -0.05
CA ARG A 263 0.57 16.97 0.31
C ARG A 263 -0.74 16.39 -0.26
N LYS A 264 -0.68 15.64 -1.36
CA LYS A 264 -1.87 15.00 -1.96
C LYS A 264 -2.35 13.74 -1.26
N VAL A 265 -1.52 13.14 -0.39
CA VAL A 265 -1.85 11.92 0.36
C VAL A 265 -2.08 12.16 1.85
N ARG A 266 -1.55 13.24 2.43
CA ARG A 266 -1.68 13.55 3.86
C ARG A 266 -2.61 14.73 4.13
N LEU A 267 -3.19 14.74 5.32
CA LEU A 267 -3.84 15.90 5.93
C LEU A 267 -2.79 16.84 6.54
N GLY A 268 -3.18 18.09 6.81
CA GLY A 268 -2.34 19.15 7.35
C GLY A 268 -1.68 18.78 8.67
N ASP A 269 -2.38 18.03 9.51
CA ASP A 269 -1.92 17.51 10.81
C ASP A 269 -1.10 16.21 10.74
N GLY A 270 -0.85 15.68 9.54
CA GLY A 270 -0.03 14.48 9.33
C GLY A 270 -0.81 13.17 9.26
N ARG A 271 -2.11 13.16 9.57
CA ARG A 271 -2.98 11.99 9.33
C ARG A 271 -3.09 11.68 7.83
N VAL A 272 -3.52 10.47 7.50
CA VAL A 272 -3.87 10.05 6.13
C VAL A 272 -5.37 9.78 6.06
N ALA A 273 -6.05 10.29 5.04
CA ALA A 273 -7.46 10.01 4.77
C ALA A 273 -7.63 8.61 4.16
N LEU A 274 -7.52 7.57 5.01
CA LEU A 274 -7.61 6.18 4.60
C LEU A 274 -9.03 5.80 4.17
N CYS A 275 -9.12 4.97 3.13
CA CYS A 275 -10.36 4.27 2.80
C CYS A 275 -10.76 3.31 3.92
N THR A 276 -12.05 2.96 3.99
CA THR A 276 -12.63 2.13 5.07
C THR A 276 -12.44 0.63 4.86
N HIS A 277 -12.06 0.21 3.66
CA HIS A 277 -11.76 -1.18 3.31
C HIS A 277 -10.38 -1.28 2.67
N HIS A 278 -9.91 -2.51 2.42
CA HIS A 278 -8.80 -2.73 1.49
C HIS A 278 -9.28 -2.56 0.05
N ALA A 279 -8.42 -2.02 -0.80
CA ALA A 279 -8.69 -1.87 -2.22
C ALA A 279 -8.96 -3.23 -2.88
N ARG A 280 -9.94 -3.24 -3.79
CA ARG A 280 -10.31 -4.41 -4.58
C ARG A 280 -10.25 -4.09 -6.06
N ILE A 281 -9.89 -5.08 -6.85
CA ILE A 281 -9.93 -4.98 -8.32
C ILE A 281 -11.38 -5.09 -8.79
N CYS A 282 -11.78 -4.28 -9.78
CA CYS A 282 -13.08 -4.40 -10.43
C CYS A 282 -13.19 -5.75 -11.15
N GLU A 283 -14.41 -6.28 -11.25
CA GLU A 283 -14.67 -7.60 -11.85
C GLU A 283 -14.19 -7.68 -13.30
N ASP A 284 -14.41 -6.62 -14.08
CA ASP A 284 -13.98 -6.55 -15.48
C ASP A 284 -12.47 -6.34 -15.67
N SER A 285 -11.74 -6.10 -14.57
CA SER A 285 -10.28 -6.03 -14.53
C SER A 285 -9.63 -7.28 -13.93
N LEU A 286 -10.41 -8.22 -13.36
CA LEU A 286 -9.89 -9.35 -12.59
C LEU A 286 -9.01 -10.31 -13.40
N PHE A 287 -9.22 -10.39 -14.71
CA PHE A 287 -8.44 -11.24 -15.61
C PHE A 287 -7.68 -10.44 -16.68
N VAL A 288 -7.50 -9.14 -16.44
CA VAL A 288 -6.69 -8.28 -17.31
C VAL A 288 -5.22 -8.61 -17.08
N ASP A 289 -4.54 -8.95 -18.16
CA ASP A 289 -3.08 -8.89 -18.22
C ASP A 289 -2.68 -7.59 -18.93
N PRO A 290 -2.25 -6.54 -18.18
CA PRO A 290 -1.90 -5.26 -18.77
C PRO A 290 -0.63 -5.32 -19.62
N PHE A 291 0.15 -6.40 -19.54
CA PHE A 291 1.38 -6.60 -20.31
C PHE A 291 1.12 -7.27 -21.67
N LEU A 292 0.05 -8.06 -21.76
CA LEU A 292 -0.36 -8.75 -23.00
C LEU A 292 -1.53 -8.04 -23.70
N ASN A 293 -2.64 -7.85 -22.97
CA ASN A 293 -3.89 -7.37 -23.56
C ASN A 293 -3.92 -5.85 -23.70
N ARG A 294 -3.03 -5.15 -22.97
CA ARG A 294 -2.98 -3.68 -22.89
C ARG A 294 -4.35 -3.09 -22.52
N ASP A 295 -4.93 -3.57 -21.43
CA ASP A 295 -6.15 -3.00 -20.83
C ASP A 295 -5.84 -2.19 -19.56
N LEU A 296 -6.76 -1.30 -19.18
CA LEU A 296 -6.68 -0.54 -17.94
C LEU A 296 -7.07 -1.39 -16.74
N VAL A 297 -6.35 -1.22 -15.64
CA VAL A 297 -6.67 -1.86 -14.35
C VAL A 297 -7.53 -0.91 -13.54
N LYS A 298 -8.74 -1.34 -13.18
CA LYS A 298 -9.65 -0.58 -12.34
C LYS A 298 -9.66 -1.14 -10.92
N ILE A 299 -9.52 -0.23 -9.96
CA ILE A 299 -9.35 -0.53 -8.54
C ILE A 299 -10.35 0.33 -7.78
N PHE A 300 -11.16 -0.25 -6.91
CA PHE A 300 -12.13 0.50 -6.12
C PHE A 300 -11.94 0.29 -4.62
N ASN A 301 -12.42 1.26 -3.86
CA ASN A 301 -12.50 1.22 -2.41
C ASN A 301 -13.65 2.12 -1.91
N PHE A 302 -13.91 2.07 -0.61
CA PHE A 302 -14.97 2.81 0.06
C PHE A 302 -14.39 3.90 0.96
N ASN A 303 -15.03 5.05 0.95
CA ASN A 303 -14.82 6.13 1.91
C ASN A 303 -15.98 6.15 2.91
N PRO A 304 -15.90 6.89 4.03
CA PRO A 304 -16.98 6.93 5.01
C PRO A 304 -18.34 7.37 4.43
N CYS A 305 -18.32 8.30 3.46
CA CYS A 305 -19.53 8.87 2.86
C CYS A 305 -19.63 8.71 1.34
N GLY A 306 -18.91 7.75 0.76
CA GLY A 306 -18.90 7.52 -0.69
C GLY A 306 -17.92 6.43 -1.12
N GLN A 307 -17.58 6.40 -2.40
CA GLN A 307 -16.66 5.44 -2.97
C GLN A 307 -15.57 6.13 -3.79
N VAL A 308 -14.54 5.39 -4.12
CA VAL A 308 -13.46 5.84 -5.01
C VAL A 308 -13.12 4.72 -5.98
N ILE A 309 -12.89 5.07 -7.24
CA ILE A 309 -12.36 4.18 -8.26
C ILE A 309 -11.12 4.82 -8.89
N GLY A 310 -9.99 4.12 -8.81
CA GLY A 310 -8.78 4.44 -9.53
C GLY A 310 -8.67 3.61 -10.81
N ILE A 311 -8.22 4.25 -11.87
CA ILE A 311 -7.99 3.63 -13.17
C ILE A 311 -6.53 3.83 -13.52
N PHE A 312 -5.82 2.73 -13.78
CA PHE A 312 -4.39 2.72 -13.96
C PHE A 312 -4.02 2.04 -15.28
N ASN A 313 -3.16 2.70 -16.06
CA ASN A 313 -2.44 2.03 -17.13
C ASN A 313 -1.18 1.38 -16.51
N CYS A 314 -1.29 0.09 -16.20
CA CYS A 314 -0.18 -0.70 -15.64
C CYS A 314 0.77 -1.26 -16.71
N SER A 315 0.61 -0.90 -17.98
CA SER A 315 1.49 -1.36 -19.06
C SER A 315 2.80 -0.56 -19.11
N TRP A 316 3.84 -1.18 -19.68
CA TRP A 316 5.14 -0.54 -19.90
C TRP A 316 5.75 -0.97 -21.25
N PRO A 317 6.41 -0.07 -22.01
CA PRO A 317 7.07 -0.43 -23.28
C PRO A 317 8.13 -1.52 -23.13
N GLY A 318 8.06 -2.53 -24.00
CA GLY A 318 8.99 -3.67 -23.99
C GLY A 318 8.67 -4.75 -22.96
N ALA A 319 7.62 -4.59 -22.14
CA ALA A 319 7.21 -5.59 -21.14
C ALA A 319 6.57 -6.88 -21.74
N GLY A 320 6.52 -7.01 -23.07
CA GLY A 320 5.89 -8.15 -23.76
C GLY A 320 6.57 -8.65 -25.03
N GLU A 321 7.70 -8.07 -25.48
CA GLU A 321 8.36 -8.50 -26.75
C GLU A 321 9.10 -9.84 -26.66
N ASN A 322 9.04 -10.53 -25.51
CA ASN A 322 9.46 -11.93 -25.36
C ASN A 322 8.35 -12.82 -24.77
N ALA A 323 7.07 -12.45 -24.95
CA ALA A 323 5.92 -13.18 -24.38
C ALA A 323 5.39 -14.36 -25.25
N GLU A 324 6.16 -14.83 -26.24
CA GLU A 324 5.93 -16.16 -26.82
C GLU A 324 6.65 -17.21 -25.96
N GLY A 325 6.11 -17.44 -24.75
CA GLY A 325 6.68 -18.43 -23.84
C GLY A 325 6.07 -18.40 -22.44
N ASN A 326 4.95 -19.12 -22.29
CA ASN A 326 4.35 -19.60 -21.05
C ASN A 326 3.83 -18.56 -20.05
N GLY A 327 2.51 -18.50 -19.95
CA GLY A 327 1.79 -17.85 -18.85
C GLY A 327 2.20 -18.39 -17.48
N ALA A 328 2.03 -17.52 -16.48
CA ALA A 328 2.53 -17.55 -15.11
C ALA A 328 3.91 -16.86 -14.93
N ALA A 329 3.84 -15.65 -14.36
CA ALA A 329 4.96 -14.77 -14.01
C ALA A 329 5.83 -14.35 -15.20
N ALA A 330 5.44 -13.24 -15.83
CA ALA A 330 6.22 -12.57 -16.86
C ALA A 330 7.68 -12.45 -16.43
N GLY A 331 8.54 -13.19 -17.11
CA GLY A 331 9.97 -13.19 -16.88
C GLY A 331 10.52 -11.79 -17.11
N LEU A 332 11.06 -11.20 -16.04
CA LEU A 332 11.87 -9.99 -16.03
C LEU A 332 12.80 -9.89 -17.24
N VAL A 333 12.48 -9.03 -18.20
CA VAL A 333 13.42 -8.61 -19.25
C VAL A 333 14.08 -7.31 -18.79
N ALA A 334 15.35 -7.42 -18.38
CA ALA A 334 16.26 -6.28 -18.34
C ALA A 334 16.51 -5.85 -19.79
N GLY A 335 15.94 -4.74 -20.24
CA GLY A 335 16.15 -4.29 -21.62
C GLY A 335 15.41 -3.04 -22.08
N ALA A 336 14.40 -2.53 -21.37
CA ALA A 336 13.76 -1.28 -21.75
C ALA A 336 14.61 -0.08 -21.29
N THR A 337 15.52 0.40 -22.13
CA THR A 337 16.38 1.57 -21.85
C THR A 337 15.71 2.92 -22.09
N GLY A 338 14.38 3.00 -21.94
CA GLY A 338 13.61 4.24 -22.10
C GLY A 338 13.22 4.84 -20.76
N SER A 339 13.26 6.17 -20.65
CA SER A 339 12.72 6.88 -19.49
C SER A 339 11.18 6.84 -19.46
N ALA A 340 10.57 6.99 -18.28
CA ALA A 340 9.10 7.10 -18.15
C ALA A 340 8.51 8.26 -18.95
N ALA A 341 9.29 9.32 -19.15
CA ALA A 341 8.90 10.46 -19.97
C ALA A 341 8.83 10.12 -21.48
N GLU A 342 9.78 9.32 -21.99
CA GLU A 342 9.78 8.88 -23.39
C GLU A 342 8.67 7.85 -23.66
N ALA A 343 8.41 6.95 -22.72
CA ALA A 343 7.30 5.99 -22.78
C ALA A 343 5.93 6.70 -22.81
N ALA A 344 5.75 7.72 -21.96
CA ALA A 344 4.53 8.52 -21.90
C ALA A 344 4.28 9.35 -23.17
N ALA A 345 5.34 9.70 -23.91
CA ALA A 345 5.24 10.49 -25.13
C ALA A 345 4.82 9.68 -26.38
N SER A 346 4.74 8.35 -26.30
CA SER A 346 4.35 7.49 -27.43
C SER A 346 2.82 7.30 -27.51
N PRO A 347 2.13 7.84 -28.54
CA PRO A 347 0.68 7.73 -28.66
C PRO A 347 0.18 6.27 -28.77
N ASP A 348 0.96 5.39 -29.42
CA ASP A 348 0.64 3.97 -29.63
C ASP A 348 0.63 3.13 -28.33
N MET A 349 0.98 3.77 -27.21
CA MET A 349 1.04 3.17 -25.88
C MET A 349 -0.05 3.65 -24.94
N HIS A 350 -0.88 4.58 -25.41
CA HIS A 350 -2.04 5.01 -24.67
C HIS A 350 -3.11 3.94 -24.74
N ILE A 351 -3.63 3.56 -23.58
CA ILE A 351 -4.71 2.59 -23.49
C ILE A 351 -6.00 3.36 -23.23
N SER A 352 -7.00 3.06 -24.03
CA SER A 352 -8.35 3.56 -23.83
C SER A 352 -9.19 2.51 -23.13
N GLY A 353 -10.01 2.94 -22.19
CA GLY A 353 -11.00 2.13 -21.51
C GLY A 353 -12.24 2.94 -21.21
N ARG A 354 -13.20 2.32 -20.54
CA ARG A 354 -14.44 2.96 -20.13
C ARG A 354 -14.73 2.67 -18.67
N ILE A 355 -15.03 3.70 -17.89
CA ILE A 355 -15.44 3.60 -16.49
C ILE A 355 -16.96 3.52 -16.45
N ARG A 356 -17.51 2.53 -15.76
CA ARG A 356 -18.95 2.46 -15.49
C ARG A 356 -19.15 2.24 -14.00
N LEU A 357 -20.19 2.85 -13.44
CA LEU A 357 -20.46 2.71 -12.00
C LEU A 357 -20.73 1.26 -11.61
N LYS A 358 -21.34 0.47 -12.49
CA LYS A 358 -21.55 -0.98 -12.29
C LYS A 358 -20.26 -1.81 -12.20
N ASP A 359 -19.10 -1.26 -12.59
CA ASP A 359 -17.81 -1.95 -12.44
C ASP A 359 -17.36 -1.98 -10.96
N VAL A 360 -17.94 -1.12 -10.10
CA VAL A 360 -17.70 -1.08 -8.66
C VAL A 360 -18.62 -2.08 -7.97
N HIS A 361 -18.05 -3.20 -7.51
CA HIS A 361 -18.83 -4.23 -6.85
C HIS A 361 -19.40 -3.74 -5.51
N GLY A 362 -20.71 -3.94 -5.31
CA GLY A 362 -21.40 -3.53 -4.09
C GLY A 362 -21.74 -2.05 -4.02
N LEU A 363 -21.61 -1.30 -5.14
CA LEU A 363 -22.08 0.08 -5.20
C LEU A 363 -23.63 0.11 -5.13
N PRO A 364 -24.23 0.86 -4.18
CA PRO A 364 -25.68 0.98 -4.11
C PRO A 364 -26.30 1.62 -5.36
N ASP A 365 -27.51 1.21 -5.71
CA ASP A 365 -28.28 1.86 -6.76
C ASP A 365 -28.56 3.32 -6.41
N GLY A 366 -28.39 4.21 -7.39
CA GLY A 366 -28.61 5.63 -7.21
C GLY A 366 -27.89 6.47 -8.24
N GLN A 367 -28.03 7.78 -8.09
CA GLN A 367 -27.26 8.76 -8.85
C GLN A 367 -26.05 9.20 -8.03
N TYR A 368 -24.92 9.36 -8.70
CA TYR A 368 -23.65 9.77 -8.10
C TYR A 368 -23.12 11.02 -8.78
N ALA A 369 -22.58 11.93 -7.97
CA ALA A 369 -21.71 13.00 -8.42
C ALA A 369 -20.30 12.43 -8.52
N VAL A 370 -19.75 12.44 -9.73
CA VAL A 370 -18.43 11.89 -10.05
C VAL A 370 -17.46 13.03 -10.30
N HIS A 371 -16.35 13.02 -9.58
CA HIS A 371 -15.26 13.98 -9.75
C HIS A 371 -13.95 13.26 -10.04
N ILE A 372 -13.23 13.71 -11.07
CA ILE A 372 -11.93 13.18 -11.44
C ILE A 372 -10.83 14.08 -10.88
N ASN A 373 -9.84 13.48 -10.21
CA ASN A 373 -8.74 14.23 -9.64
C ASN A 373 -8.01 15.07 -10.70
N GLY A 374 -7.74 16.34 -10.38
CA GLY A 374 -7.07 17.29 -11.28
C GLY A 374 -7.98 17.99 -12.28
N GLU A 375 -9.26 17.61 -12.36
CA GLU A 375 -10.27 18.31 -13.15
C GLU A 375 -11.07 19.28 -12.28
N THR A 376 -11.84 20.17 -12.90
CA THR A 376 -12.67 21.16 -12.19
C THR A 376 -14.17 20.78 -12.18
N GLY A 377 -14.57 19.73 -12.89
CA GLY A 377 -15.98 19.39 -13.09
C GLY A 377 -16.54 18.38 -12.08
N ILE A 378 -17.86 18.29 -12.12
CA ILE A 378 -18.64 17.17 -11.60
C ILE A 378 -19.47 16.62 -12.77
N THR A 379 -19.52 15.30 -12.89
CA THR A 379 -20.40 14.61 -13.84
C THR A 379 -21.40 13.78 -13.05
N LEU A 380 -22.69 13.91 -13.34
CA LEU A 380 -23.70 13.03 -12.78
C LEU A 380 -23.72 11.71 -13.54
N MET A 381 -23.66 10.60 -12.81
CA MET A 381 -23.66 9.26 -13.36
C MET A 381 -24.63 8.37 -12.59
N ASP A 382 -25.26 7.44 -13.31
CA ASP A 382 -26.03 6.32 -12.77
C ASP A 382 -25.37 4.98 -13.17
N ALA A 383 -26.02 3.86 -12.86
CA ALA A 383 -25.48 2.52 -13.13
C ALA A 383 -25.21 2.24 -14.63
N ASP A 384 -25.99 2.87 -15.52
CA ASP A 384 -25.88 2.70 -16.98
C ASP A 384 -24.91 3.70 -17.63
N SER A 385 -24.56 4.75 -16.89
CA SER A 385 -23.60 5.76 -17.31
C SER A 385 -22.20 5.18 -17.44
N GLY A 386 -21.45 5.71 -18.40
CA GLY A 386 -20.04 5.37 -18.53
C GLY A 386 -19.23 6.44 -19.24
N MET A 387 -17.98 6.59 -18.82
CA MET A 387 -17.05 7.62 -19.25
C MET A 387 -15.81 7.02 -19.89
N ASP A 388 -15.49 7.48 -21.09
CA ASP A 388 -14.30 7.03 -21.81
C ASP A 388 -13.06 7.72 -21.25
N ILE A 389 -11.98 6.95 -21.12
CA ILE A 389 -10.72 7.42 -20.55
C ILE A 389 -9.55 6.86 -21.36
N THR A 390 -8.55 7.70 -21.59
CA THR A 390 -7.31 7.30 -22.29
C THR A 390 -6.12 7.69 -21.43
N LEU A 391 -5.24 6.73 -21.16
CA LEU A 391 -4.10 6.91 -20.25
C LEU A 391 -2.77 6.52 -20.91
N PRO A 392 -1.71 7.35 -20.78
CA PRO A 392 -0.36 6.93 -21.15
C PRO A 392 0.15 5.81 -20.23
N PRO A 393 1.24 5.11 -20.56
CA PRO A 393 1.91 4.17 -19.66
C PRO A 393 2.18 4.78 -18.28
N LEU A 394 1.89 4.03 -17.22
CA LEU A 394 1.93 4.50 -15.83
C LEU A 394 1.09 5.77 -15.56
N GLY A 395 0.11 6.05 -16.43
CA GLY A 395 -0.90 7.06 -16.24
C GLY A 395 -2.04 6.55 -15.36
N PHE A 396 -2.74 7.47 -14.70
CA PHE A 396 -3.88 7.14 -13.86
C PHE A 396 -4.95 8.25 -13.84
N ARG A 397 -6.14 7.90 -13.34
CA ARG A 397 -7.14 8.82 -12.81
C ARG A 397 -7.74 8.25 -11.54
N ILE A 398 -8.01 9.11 -10.57
CA ILE A 398 -8.82 8.77 -9.39
C ILE A 398 -10.17 9.48 -9.51
N CYS A 399 -11.25 8.71 -9.48
CA CYS A 399 -12.61 9.21 -9.54
C CYS A 399 -13.28 9.04 -8.17
N THR A 400 -13.68 10.15 -7.56
CA THR A 400 -14.53 10.14 -6.36
C THR A 400 -15.98 9.96 -6.79
N LEU A 401 -16.67 9.01 -6.16
CA LEU A 401 -18.09 8.71 -6.39
C LEU A 401 -18.86 9.11 -5.12
N ALA A 402 -19.52 10.27 -5.14
CA ALA A 402 -20.33 10.74 -4.01
C ALA A 402 -21.82 10.51 -4.30
N PRO A 403 -22.55 9.75 -3.46
CA PRO A 403 -23.97 9.49 -3.67
C PRO A 403 -24.78 10.79 -3.56
N VAL A 404 -25.67 11.03 -4.53
CA VAL A 404 -26.60 12.16 -4.52
C VAL A 404 -27.79 11.83 -3.65
N THR A 405 -27.87 12.47 -2.47
CA THR A 405 -28.96 12.30 -1.51
C THR A 405 -29.70 13.61 -1.34
N ASP A 406 -31.00 13.62 -1.65
CA ASP A 406 -31.87 14.81 -1.66
C ASP A 406 -31.20 16.01 -2.34
N GLY A 407 -30.65 15.77 -3.55
CA GLY A 407 -30.05 16.79 -4.39
C GLY A 407 -28.69 17.33 -3.92
N PHE A 408 -27.99 16.63 -3.01
CA PHE A 408 -26.66 17.04 -2.56
C PHE A 408 -25.68 15.85 -2.50
N ALA A 409 -24.42 16.07 -2.88
CA ALA A 409 -23.35 15.08 -2.77
C ALA A 409 -21.99 15.75 -2.48
N PRO A 410 -21.37 15.54 -1.31
CA PRO A 410 -20.06 16.11 -1.02
C PRO A 410 -18.94 15.30 -1.68
N ILE A 411 -18.10 15.94 -2.50
CA ILE A 411 -16.91 15.34 -3.10
C ILE A 411 -15.74 15.34 -2.11
N GLY A 412 -15.57 16.44 -1.35
CA GLY A 412 -14.48 16.59 -0.39
C GLY A 412 -13.39 17.57 -0.84
N LEU A 413 -12.17 17.43 -0.32
CA LEU A 413 -11.05 18.33 -0.59
C LEU A 413 -10.32 17.95 -1.88
N ILE A 414 -10.53 18.73 -2.95
CA ILE A 414 -10.16 18.34 -4.32
C ILE A 414 -8.67 18.53 -4.67
N LYS A 415 -7.85 19.02 -3.74
CA LYS A 415 -6.40 19.05 -3.89
C LYS A 415 -5.73 17.73 -3.48
N MET A 416 -6.47 16.78 -2.91
CA MET A 416 -5.98 15.45 -2.55
C MET A 416 -6.25 14.42 -3.63
N PHE A 417 -5.55 13.27 -3.60
CA PHE A 417 -5.82 12.17 -4.53
C PHE A 417 -7.18 11.51 -4.29
N ASN A 418 -7.57 11.35 -3.02
CA ASN A 418 -8.86 10.79 -2.60
C ASN A 418 -9.69 11.86 -1.85
N PRO A 419 -10.31 12.82 -2.56
CA PRO A 419 -11.16 13.84 -1.94
C PRO A 419 -12.25 13.25 -1.04
N GLY A 420 -12.90 12.17 -1.48
CA GLY A 420 -13.98 11.54 -0.71
C GLY A 420 -13.53 10.99 0.64
N GLY A 421 -12.26 10.62 0.79
CA GLY A 421 -11.67 10.18 2.06
C GLY A 421 -11.60 11.30 3.12
N THR A 422 -11.71 12.56 2.70
CA THR A 422 -11.69 13.72 3.61
C THR A 422 -13.04 14.04 4.23
N VAL A 423 -14.12 13.43 3.73
CA VAL A 423 -15.47 13.57 4.26
C VAL A 423 -15.72 12.47 5.29
N ALA A 424 -15.71 12.85 6.56
CA ALA A 424 -15.87 11.92 7.67
C ALA A 424 -17.34 11.56 7.93
N GLU A 425 -18.23 12.53 7.78
CA GLU A 425 -19.66 12.36 8.07
C GLU A 425 -20.51 13.36 7.27
N VAL A 426 -21.71 12.93 6.88
CA VAL A 426 -22.73 13.78 6.25
C VAL A 426 -24.07 13.49 6.91
N TYR A 427 -24.74 14.53 7.39
CA TYR A 427 -26.08 14.40 7.97
C TYR A 427 -26.93 15.63 7.72
N ARG A 428 -28.24 15.53 7.93
CA ARG A 428 -29.20 16.63 7.76
C ARG A 428 -29.86 16.97 9.08
N ASN A 429 -30.28 18.22 9.25
CA ASN A 429 -31.19 18.56 10.35
C ASN A 429 -32.57 17.92 10.15
N ARG A 430 -33.40 17.94 11.20
CA ARG A 430 -34.75 17.33 11.18
C ARG A 430 -35.67 17.86 10.09
N THR A 431 -35.46 19.10 9.64
CA THR A 431 -36.27 19.72 8.59
C THR A 431 -35.74 19.44 7.19
N GLY A 432 -34.55 18.85 7.05
CA GLY A 432 -33.86 18.67 5.78
C GLY A 432 -33.28 19.95 5.17
N ALA A 433 -33.50 21.10 5.81
CA ALA A 433 -33.14 22.43 5.31
C ALA A 433 -31.63 22.73 5.36
N SER A 434 -30.88 22.02 6.21
CA SER A 434 -29.42 22.14 6.30
C SER A 434 -28.76 20.78 6.15
N VAL A 435 -27.67 20.73 5.37
CA VAL A 435 -26.74 19.61 5.28
C VAL A 435 -25.49 19.95 6.08
N PHE A 436 -25.08 19.06 6.97
CA PHE A 436 -23.84 19.14 7.72
C PHE A 436 -22.80 18.21 7.10
N VAL A 437 -21.59 18.72 6.89
CA VAL A 437 -20.47 17.95 6.35
C VAL A 437 -19.29 18.08 7.32
N LYS A 438 -18.88 16.96 7.91
CA LYS A 438 -17.67 16.89 8.73
C LYS A 438 -16.48 16.60 7.82
N LEU A 439 -15.54 17.52 7.75
CA LEU A 439 -14.28 17.40 7.02
C LEU A 439 -13.13 17.10 7.97
N LEU A 440 -12.17 16.31 7.53
CA LEU A 440 -10.97 15.99 8.32
C LEU A 440 -9.87 17.06 8.25
N ASP A 441 -9.98 18.00 7.31
CA ASP A 441 -9.01 19.08 7.13
C ASP A 441 -9.64 20.29 6.42
N GLY A 442 -8.89 21.41 6.35
CA GLY A 442 -9.24 22.56 5.53
C GLY A 442 -8.65 22.49 4.11
N GLY A 443 -9.21 23.27 3.20
CA GLY A 443 -8.80 23.27 1.79
C GLY A 443 -9.92 23.69 0.85
N GLU A 444 -9.70 23.46 -0.44
CA GLU A 444 -10.72 23.68 -1.47
C GLU A 444 -11.73 22.52 -1.45
N PHE A 445 -12.90 22.77 -0.86
CA PHE A 445 -14.01 21.81 -0.77
C PHE A 445 -14.92 21.92 -2.00
N LEU A 446 -15.28 20.77 -2.57
CA LEU A 446 -16.25 20.64 -3.66
C LEU A 446 -17.43 19.77 -3.23
N ALA A 447 -18.63 20.17 -3.65
CA ALA A 447 -19.84 19.35 -3.57
C ALA A 447 -20.72 19.57 -4.80
N TYR A 448 -21.58 18.62 -5.11
CA TYR A 448 -22.71 18.80 -6.01
C TYR A 448 -23.93 19.26 -5.21
N SER A 449 -24.68 20.21 -5.76
CA SER A 449 -26.00 20.60 -5.29
C SER A 449 -26.92 20.88 -6.48
N THR A 450 -28.11 20.26 -6.50
CA THR A 450 -29.11 20.45 -7.56
C THR A 450 -29.62 21.88 -7.63
N SER A 451 -29.52 22.64 -6.55
CA SER A 451 -30.04 24.01 -6.48
C SER A 451 -29.11 24.88 -5.66
N ARG A 452 -29.01 26.15 -6.03
CA ARG A 452 -28.11 27.11 -5.37
C ARG A 452 -28.37 27.13 -3.85
N PRO A 453 -27.36 26.81 -3.01
CA PRO A 453 -27.49 26.94 -1.56
C PRO A 453 -27.81 28.37 -1.16
N ARG A 454 -28.46 28.55 -0.01
CA ARG A 454 -28.76 29.88 0.54
C ARG A 454 -27.57 30.49 1.28
N GLN A 455 -26.82 29.64 1.98
CA GLN A 455 -25.72 30.04 2.86
C GLN A 455 -24.82 28.83 3.14
N VAL A 456 -23.53 29.08 3.39
CA VAL A 456 -22.57 28.10 3.90
C VAL A 456 -21.91 28.67 5.15
N LEU A 457 -21.96 27.93 6.25
CA LEU A 457 -21.35 28.30 7.52
C LEU A 457 -20.23 27.31 7.89
N LEU A 458 -19.19 27.81 8.55
CA LEU A 458 -18.19 27.03 9.28
C LEU A 458 -18.29 27.38 10.75
N SER A 459 -18.73 26.42 11.57
CA SER A 459 -18.94 26.63 13.01
C SER A 459 -19.78 27.89 13.34
N GLY A 460 -20.80 28.17 12.52
CA GLY A 460 -21.70 29.32 12.67
C GLY A 460 -21.22 30.62 12.02
N MET A 461 -20.00 30.68 11.46
CA MET A 461 -19.50 31.83 10.71
C MET A 461 -19.71 31.65 9.22
N GLU A 462 -20.22 32.67 8.54
CA GLU A 462 -20.47 32.61 7.09
C GLU A 462 -19.16 32.58 6.30
N LEU A 463 -19.06 31.63 5.36
CA LEU A 463 -17.94 31.52 4.43
C LEU A 463 -18.31 32.11 3.06
N ALA A 464 -17.29 32.54 2.32
CA ALA A 464 -17.44 32.78 0.90
C ALA A 464 -17.49 31.45 0.14
N TRP A 465 -18.38 31.36 -0.84
CA TRP A 465 -18.58 30.18 -1.66
C TRP A 465 -19.01 30.58 -3.07
N ASP A 466 -18.77 29.69 -4.02
CA ASP A 466 -19.18 29.83 -5.41
C ASP A 466 -20.11 28.68 -5.80
N TYR A 467 -21.05 28.97 -6.70
CA TYR A 467 -21.99 27.97 -7.21
C TYR A 467 -22.21 28.14 -8.70
N ASP A 468 -21.92 27.07 -9.44
CA ASP A 468 -22.17 26.99 -10.86
C ASP A 468 -23.52 26.29 -11.13
N PRO A 469 -24.54 27.00 -11.64
CA PRO A 469 -25.85 26.41 -11.93
C PRO A 469 -25.84 25.44 -13.11
N GLU A 470 -24.85 25.47 -14.01
CA GLU A 470 -24.79 24.56 -15.15
C GLU A 470 -24.31 23.17 -14.74
N THR A 471 -23.31 23.11 -13.85
CA THR A 471 -22.75 21.85 -13.36
C THR A 471 -23.29 21.42 -12.00
N GLY A 472 -23.97 22.30 -11.27
CA GLY A 472 -24.37 22.10 -9.87
C GLY A 472 -23.20 22.11 -8.90
N SER A 473 -22.02 22.61 -9.31
CA SER A 473 -20.82 22.61 -8.48
C SER A 473 -20.87 23.70 -7.41
N LEU A 474 -20.80 23.31 -6.13
CA LEU A 474 -20.60 24.18 -4.98
C LEU A 474 -19.13 24.12 -4.55
N ARG A 475 -18.46 25.27 -4.51
CA ARG A 475 -17.06 25.41 -4.07
C ARG A 475 -16.95 26.28 -2.84
N VAL A 476 -16.18 25.82 -1.85
CA VAL A 476 -15.98 26.52 -0.59
C VAL A 476 -14.50 26.45 -0.21
N GLN A 477 -13.89 27.59 0.11
CA GLN A 477 -12.54 27.59 0.70
C GLN A 477 -12.66 27.44 2.22
N VAL A 478 -12.28 26.28 2.73
CA VAL A 478 -12.27 25.99 4.17
C VAL A 478 -10.90 26.40 4.74
N PRO A 479 -10.82 27.37 5.68
CA PRO A 479 -9.57 27.83 6.25
C PRO A 479 -9.05 26.91 7.37
N GLY A 480 -7.74 26.96 7.64
CA GLY A 480 -7.12 26.27 8.77
C GLY A 480 -6.86 24.78 8.52
N GLN A 481 -6.27 24.12 9.51
CA GLN A 481 -5.98 22.68 9.49
C GLN A 481 -6.83 21.93 10.52
N GLY A 482 -7.05 20.64 10.29
CA GLY A 482 -7.76 19.75 11.21
C GLY A 482 -9.27 19.68 10.96
N ASP A 483 -10.01 19.01 11.86
CA ASP A 483 -11.43 18.71 11.65
C ASP A 483 -12.30 19.99 11.57
N HIS A 484 -13.17 20.07 10.57
CA HIS A 484 -14.12 21.16 10.34
C HIS A 484 -15.56 20.66 10.22
N LEU A 485 -16.53 21.50 10.58
CA LEU A 485 -17.96 21.23 10.38
C LEU A 485 -18.59 22.33 9.53
N LEU A 486 -18.91 22.00 8.28
CA LEU A 486 -19.67 22.87 7.39
C LEU A 486 -21.18 22.65 7.58
N GLU A 487 -21.95 23.74 7.59
CA GLU A 487 -23.40 23.73 7.49
C GLU A 487 -23.83 24.42 6.20
N ILE A 488 -24.56 23.72 5.34
CA ILE A 488 -24.96 24.18 4.01
C ILE A 488 -26.48 24.23 3.96
N PHE A 489 -27.02 25.44 3.83
CA PHE A 489 -28.46 25.67 3.78
C PHE A 489 -29.01 25.40 2.39
N GLN A 490 -29.79 24.34 2.25
CA GLN A 490 -30.47 23.99 1.02
C GLN A 490 -31.66 24.94 0.76
N PRO A 491 -32.04 25.18 -0.50
CA PRO A 491 -33.29 25.85 -0.81
C PRO A 491 -34.49 25.06 -0.26
N VAL A 492 -35.54 25.77 0.16
CA VAL A 492 -36.78 25.19 0.74
C VAL A 492 -37.72 24.75 -0.38
#